data_AF-A0A956LEV3-F1
#
_entry.id   AF-A0A956LEV3-F1
#
_cell.length_a   1.000
_cell.length_b   1.000
_cell.length_c   1.000
_cell.angle_alpha   90.00
_cell.angle_beta   90.00
_cell.angle_gamma   90.00
#
_symmetry.space_group_name_H-M   'P 1'
#
loop_
_entity.id
_entity.type
_entity.pdbx_description
1 polymer ?
#
loop_
_entity_poly.entity_id
_entity_poly.type
_entity_poly.pdbx_seq_one_letter_code
_entity_poly.pdbx_strand_id
1 'polypeptide(L)'
;MVERRRTVARRQLLEYLHGRRCEFQLPLRLLGTPFQVQAWRALCLIPYGETRSYAQQAALLGNRAASRAVGRANATNPIPIVVPCHRVIGHDGALTGFGGGIAAKRWLLDLEQPQRTFAALMATPLPRTARPQETAASARDRAPRRPEQEVSALTR
;
A
#
# COMPACT_ATOMS: atom_id res chain seq x y z
N MET A 1 -31.51 22.14 12.15
CA MET A 1 -30.16 21.94 12.76
C MET A 1 -29.40 20.74 12.19
N VAL A 2 -30.06 19.60 11.89
CA VAL A 2 -29.44 18.37 11.36
C VAL A 2 -28.82 18.55 9.96
N GLU A 3 -29.52 19.25 9.06
CA GLU A 3 -29.05 19.44 7.67
C GLU A 3 -27.71 20.18 7.60
N ARG A 4 -27.57 21.26 8.38
CA ARG A 4 -26.29 22.00 8.50
C ARG A 4 -25.12 21.11 8.96
N ARG A 5 -25.37 20.13 9.84
CA ARG A 5 -24.32 19.21 10.32
C ARG A 5 -23.86 18.25 9.21
N ARG A 6 -24.79 17.75 8.39
CA ARG A 6 -24.47 16.88 7.25
C ARG A 6 -23.63 17.62 6.21
N THR A 7 -23.98 18.88 5.92
CA THR A 7 -23.21 19.72 4.98
C THR A 7 -21.77 19.93 5.46
N VAL A 8 -21.57 20.20 6.76
CA VAL A 8 -20.22 20.39 7.33
C VAL A 8 -19.39 19.10 7.25
N ALA A 9 -19.97 17.95 7.62
CA ALA A 9 -19.28 16.66 7.53
C ALA A 9 -18.86 16.34 6.09
N ARG A 10 -19.79 16.52 5.13
CA ARG A 10 -19.51 16.32 3.71
C ARG A 10 -18.37 17.23 3.22
N ARG A 11 -18.41 18.53 3.57
CA ARG A 11 -17.38 19.48 3.18
C ARG A 11 -16.01 19.07 3.72
N GLN A 12 -15.90 18.76 5.01
CA GLN A 12 -14.63 18.37 5.62
C GLN A 12 -14.09 17.06 5.04
N LEU A 13 -14.96 16.08 4.80
CA LEU A 13 -14.56 14.83 4.15
C LEU A 13 -13.99 15.08 2.75
N LEU A 14 -14.67 15.91 1.94
CA LEU A 14 -14.17 16.28 0.63
C LEU A 14 -12.84 17.05 0.71
N GLU A 15 -12.68 18.00 1.64
CA GLU A 15 -11.41 18.69 1.85
C GLU A 15 -10.28 17.70 2.18
N TYR A 16 -10.53 16.73 3.05
CA TYR A 16 -9.56 15.70 3.43
C TYR A 16 -9.17 14.83 2.23
N LEU A 17 -10.15 14.33 1.47
CA LEU A 17 -9.90 13.48 0.30
C LEU A 17 -9.14 14.20 -0.83
N HIS A 18 -9.18 15.53 -0.85
CA HIS A 18 -8.37 16.36 -1.76
C HIS A 18 -7.04 16.83 -1.15
N GLY A 19 -6.64 16.30 0.02
CA GLY A 19 -5.39 16.68 0.69
C GLY A 19 -5.37 18.11 1.26
N ARG A 20 -6.53 18.77 1.37
CA ARG A 20 -6.68 20.16 1.87
C ARG A 20 -6.99 20.24 3.36
N ARG A 21 -7.09 19.10 4.04
CA ARG A 21 -7.40 19.00 5.48
C ARG A 21 -6.72 17.78 6.10
N CYS A 22 -6.15 17.99 7.28
CA CYS A 22 -5.52 16.93 8.07
C CYS A 22 -6.33 16.51 9.32
N GLU A 23 -7.28 17.34 9.76
CA GLU A 23 -8.03 17.13 11.00
C GLU A 23 -9.54 17.35 10.82
N PHE A 24 -10.35 16.54 11.51
CA PHE A 24 -11.82 16.66 11.51
C PHE A 24 -12.32 17.38 12.76
N GLN A 25 -13.16 18.38 12.56
CA GLN A 25 -13.87 19.11 13.61
C GLN A 25 -15.35 18.75 13.54
N LEU A 26 -15.68 17.53 13.98
CA LEU A 26 -17.02 16.98 13.94
C LEU A 26 -17.40 16.44 15.32
N PRO A 27 -18.61 16.72 15.83
CA PRO A 27 -19.08 16.09 17.06
C PRO A 27 -19.37 14.61 16.77
N LEU A 28 -18.57 13.71 17.35
CA LEU A 28 -18.71 12.26 17.15
C LEU A 28 -19.42 11.60 18.35
N ARG A 29 -20.45 10.81 18.06
CA ARG A 29 -21.04 9.88 19.02
C ARG A 29 -20.77 8.46 18.53
N LEU A 30 -19.85 7.77 19.20
CA LEU A 30 -19.49 6.39 18.88
C LEU A 30 -20.38 5.43 19.67
N LEU A 31 -21.01 4.48 18.97
CA LEU A 31 -21.89 3.47 19.55
C LEU A 31 -21.29 2.09 19.31
N GLY A 32 -21.00 1.38 20.39
CA GLY A 32 -20.36 0.06 20.37
C GLY A 32 -20.13 -0.44 21.79
N THR A 33 -19.48 -1.60 21.92
CA THR A 33 -19.08 -2.10 23.25
C THR A 33 -18.09 -1.14 23.91
N PRO A 34 -17.95 -1.17 25.25
CA PRO A 34 -16.97 -0.32 25.95
C PRO A 34 -15.55 -0.45 25.37
N PHE A 35 -15.13 -1.66 25.03
CA PHE A 35 -13.83 -1.91 24.41
C PHE A 35 -13.72 -1.31 23.01
N GLN A 36 -14.75 -1.47 22.16
CA GLN A 36 -14.77 -0.87 20.83
C GLN A 36 -14.66 0.65 20.89
N VAL A 37 -15.46 1.30 21.76
CA VAL A 37 -15.43 2.75 21.92
C VAL A 37 -14.07 3.24 22.40
N GLN A 38 -13.42 2.53 23.33
CA GLN A 38 -12.07 2.84 23.77
C GLN A 38 -11.05 2.69 22.63
N ALA A 39 -11.09 1.58 21.88
CA ALA A 39 -10.21 1.35 20.75
C ALA A 39 -10.35 2.43 19.67
N TRP A 40 -11.58 2.83 19.34
CA TRP A 40 -11.84 3.88 18.36
C TRP A 40 -11.41 5.27 18.85
N ARG A 41 -11.56 5.58 20.13
CA ARG A 41 -11.01 6.82 20.71
C ARG A 41 -9.49 6.85 20.63
N ALA A 42 -8.83 5.71 20.88
CA ALA A 42 -7.38 5.60 20.74
C ALA A 42 -6.90 5.81 19.29
N LEU A 43 -7.71 5.44 18.28
CA LEU A 43 -7.38 5.76 16.88
C LEU A 43 -7.31 7.26 16.63
N CYS A 44 -8.22 8.05 17.22
CA CYS A 44 -8.23 9.50 17.05
C CYS A 44 -7.00 10.20 17.63
N LEU A 45 -6.19 9.52 18.44
CA LEU A 45 -4.92 10.03 18.96
C LEU A 45 -3.75 9.84 17.98
N ILE A 46 -3.93 9.07 16.91
CA ILE A 46 -2.89 8.84 15.90
C ILE A 46 -2.90 10.04 14.94
N PRO A 47 -1.82 10.84 14.85
CA PRO A 47 -1.80 12.03 13.99
C PRO A 47 -1.93 11.69 12.50
N TYR A 48 -2.32 12.70 11.72
CA TYR A 48 -2.32 12.61 10.26
C TYR A 48 -0.90 12.33 9.74
N GLY A 49 -0.77 11.41 8.78
CA GLY A 49 0.53 11.05 8.21
C GLY A 49 1.34 10.11 9.08
N GLU A 50 0.83 9.72 10.25
CA GLU A 50 1.48 8.75 11.13
C GLU A 50 0.78 7.39 11.10
N THR A 51 1.54 6.35 11.45
CA THR A 51 0.99 5.00 11.63
C THR A 51 1.35 4.46 13.01
N ARG A 52 0.54 3.50 13.47
CA ARG A 52 0.83 2.67 14.64
C ARG A 52 0.63 1.21 14.30
N SER A 53 1.31 0.31 15.01
CA SER A 53 0.98 -1.10 14.94
C SER A 53 -0.24 -1.43 15.81
N TYR A 54 -0.88 -2.57 15.54
CA TYR A 54 -1.95 -3.07 16.42
C TYR A 54 -1.48 -3.22 17.87
N ALA A 55 -0.23 -3.64 18.09
CA ALA A 55 0.35 -3.76 19.43
C ALA A 55 0.59 -2.39 20.09
N GLN A 56 0.99 -1.37 19.32
CA GLN A 56 1.13 -0.01 19.82
C GLN A 56 -0.23 0.58 20.22
N GLN A 57 -1.27 0.38 19.41
CA GLN A 57 -2.63 0.81 19.79
C GLN A 57 -3.13 0.03 21.02
N ALA A 58 -2.88 -1.27 21.10
CA ALA A 58 -3.25 -2.08 22.25
C ALA A 58 -2.53 -1.62 23.54
N ALA A 59 -1.28 -1.14 23.42
CA ALA A 59 -0.55 -0.52 24.53
C ALA A 59 -1.23 0.75 25.04
N LEU A 60 -1.78 1.60 24.16
CA LEU A 60 -2.55 2.79 24.56
C LEU A 60 -3.82 2.44 25.35
N LEU A 61 -4.34 1.22 25.19
CA LEU A 61 -5.47 0.68 25.94
C LEU A 61 -5.05 -0.04 27.23
N GLY A 62 -3.77 0.00 27.59
CA GLY A 62 -3.23 -0.65 28.80
C GLY A 62 -2.97 -2.16 28.65
N ASN A 63 -3.13 -2.74 27.46
CA ASN A 63 -2.92 -4.18 27.25
C ASN A 63 -2.30 -4.49 25.88
N ARG A 64 -0.97 -4.62 25.82
CA ARG A 64 -0.22 -4.97 24.59
C ARG A 64 -0.67 -6.31 23.96
N ALA A 65 -1.12 -7.27 24.77
CA ALA A 65 -1.57 -8.57 24.28
C ALA A 65 -2.93 -8.51 23.55
N ALA A 66 -3.67 -7.40 23.67
CA ALA A 66 -4.99 -7.23 23.04
C ALA A 66 -4.94 -6.92 21.53
N SER A 67 -3.80 -7.07 20.85
CA SER A 67 -3.61 -6.73 19.44
C SER A 67 -4.69 -7.32 18.50
N ARG A 68 -5.04 -8.60 18.68
CA ARG A 68 -6.10 -9.25 17.87
C ARG A 68 -7.48 -8.67 18.15
N ALA A 69 -7.79 -8.36 19.41
CA ALA A 69 -9.05 -7.75 19.80
C ALA A 69 -9.17 -6.33 19.22
N VAL A 70 -8.09 -5.56 19.28
CA VAL A 70 -7.98 -4.25 18.63
C VAL A 70 -8.20 -4.36 17.11
N GLY A 71 -7.58 -5.34 16.45
CA GLY A 71 -7.78 -5.59 15.03
C GLY A 71 -9.25 -5.82 14.67
N ARG A 72 -9.96 -6.62 15.46
CA ARG A 72 -11.41 -6.85 15.28
C ARG A 72 -12.23 -5.57 15.52
N ALA A 73 -11.93 -4.81 16.57
CA ALA A 73 -12.61 -3.55 16.84
C ALA A 73 -12.41 -2.51 15.72
N ASN A 74 -11.19 -2.43 15.17
CA ASN A 74 -10.87 -1.54 14.06
C ASN A 74 -11.58 -1.94 12.76
N ALA A 75 -11.76 -3.25 12.52
CA ALA A 75 -12.49 -3.77 11.35
C ALA A 75 -13.97 -3.39 11.38
N THR A 76 -14.56 -3.22 12.56
CA THR A 76 -15.97 -2.82 12.74
C THR A 76 -16.13 -1.33 13.04
N ASN A 77 -15.16 -0.48 12.67
CA ASN A 77 -15.27 0.96 12.85
C ASN A 77 -16.47 1.53 12.06
N PRO A 78 -17.46 2.16 12.70
CA PRO A 78 -18.66 2.65 12.03
C PRO A 78 -18.43 3.92 11.19
N ILE A 79 -17.31 4.63 11.40
CA ILE A 79 -17.01 5.88 10.69
C ILE A 79 -15.55 5.87 10.21
N PRO A 80 -15.23 5.10 9.16
CA PRO A 80 -13.89 5.11 8.55
C PRO A 80 -13.49 6.52 8.10
N ILE A 81 -12.17 6.74 7.91
CA ILE A 81 -11.55 8.03 7.56
C ILE A 81 -11.58 9.02 8.72
N VAL A 82 -12.76 9.35 9.25
CA VAL A 82 -12.91 10.29 10.38
C VAL A 82 -12.38 9.67 11.67
N VAL A 83 -12.72 8.41 11.95
CA VAL A 83 -12.03 7.58 12.92
C VAL A 83 -10.96 6.79 12.15
N PRO A 84 -9.66 7.10 12.32
CA PRO A 84 -8.65 6.76 11.31
C PRO A 84 -8.10 5.33 11.47
N CYS A 85 -8.96 4.31 11.30
CA CYS A 85 -8.54 2.91 11.41
C CYS A 85 -7.57 2.46 10.30
N HIS A 86 -7.47 3.21 9.19
CA HIS A 86 -6.47 2.98 8.15
C HIS A 86 -5.03 3.25 8.62
N ARG A 87 -4.83 4.04 9.68
CA ARG A 87 -3.50 4.37 10.24
C ARG A 87 -2.88 3.25 11.09
N VAL A 88 -3.61 2.15 11.33
CA VAL A 88 -3.09 1.02 12.12
C VAL A 88 -2.69 -0.14 11.22
N ILE A 89 -1.44 -0.59 11.29
CA ILE A 89 -0.87 -1.61 10.38
C ILE A 89 -0.20 -2.76 11.14
N GLY A 90 0.23 -3.80 10.42
CA GLY A 90 1.10 -4.84 10.95
C GLY A 90 2.42 -4.25 11.43
N HIS A 91 3.07 -4.90 12.42
CA HIS A 91 4.36 -4.46 12.94
C HIS A 91 5.49 -4.55 11.89
N ASP A 92 5.31 -5.42 10.90
CA ASP A 92 6.12 -5.66 9.71
C ASP A 92 5.77 -4.72 8.54
N GLY A 93 4.83 -3.81 8.73
CA GLY A 93 4.32 -2.93 7.68
C GLY A 93 3.19 -3.52 6.84
N ALA A 94 2.73 -4.74 7.14
CA ALA A 94 1.64 -5.38 6.39
C ALA A 94 0.33 -4.57 6.51
N LEU A 95 -0.35 -4.40 5.38
CA LEU A 95 -1.69 -3.81 5.36
C LEU A 95 -2.74 -4.91 5.53
N THR A 96 -3.36 -4.93 6.70
CA THR A 96 -4.43 -5.88 7.03
C THR A 96 -5.65 -5.16 7.59
N GLY A 97 -6.78 -5.85 7.71
CA GLY A 97 -7.91 -5.46 8.57
C GLY A 97 -8.40 -4.02 8.37
N PHE A 98 -9.12 -3.78 7.26
CA PHE A 98 -9.79 -2.51 6.98
C PHE A 98 -11.15 -2.76 6.33
N GLY A 99 -12.22 -2.21 6.92
CA GLY A 99 -13.59 -2.43 6.45
C GLY A 99 -13.85 -1.94 5.02
N GLY A 100 -13.10 -0.95 4.53
CA GLY A 100 -13.18 -0.46 3.15
C GLY A 100 -12.26 -1.18 2.15
N GLY A 101 -11.59 -2.27 2.54
CA GLY A 101 -10.66 -3.02 1.70
C GLY A 101 -9.22 -2.48 1.65
N ILE A 102 -8.26 -3.35 1.32
CA ILE A 102 -6.83 -3.02 1.41
C ILE A 102 -6.40 -1.92 0.43
N ALA A 103 -7.00 -1.87 -0.77
CA ALA A 103 -6.72 -0.82 -1.76
C ALA A 103 -7.07 0.58 -1.23
N ALA A 104 -8.24 0.74 -0.61
CA ALA A 104 -8.65 2.00 -0.01
C ALA A 104 -7.73 2.41 1.16
N LYS A 105 -7.32 1.44 1.99
CA LYS A 105 -6.35 1.69 3.07
C LYS A 105 -5.01 2.19 2.55
N ARG A 106 -4.48 1.55 1.49
CA ARG A 106 -3.24 1.98 0.83
C ARG A 106 -3.38 3.41 0.31
N TRP A 107 -4.43 3.67 -0.46
CA TRP A 107 -4.68 5.01 -1.03
C TRP A 107 -4.76 6.10 0.05
N LEU A 108 -5.46 5.83 1.18
CA LEU A 108 -5.53 6.77 2.29
C LEU A 108 -4.15 7.01 2.93
N LEU A 109 -3.34 5.97 3.11
CA LEU A 109 -1.97 6.13 3.65
C LEU A 109 -1.09 6.95 2.70
N ASP A 110 -1.21 6.72 1.40
CA ASP A 110 -0.45 7.43 0.38
C ASP A 110 -0.89 8.90 0.26
N LEU A 111 -2.20 9.17 0.43
CA LEU A 111 -2.75 10.53 0.54
C LEU A 111 -2.15 11.29 1.73
N GLU A 112 -1.99 10.61 2.89
CA GLU A 112 -1.44 11.23 4.09
C GLU A 112 0.09 11.30 4.12
N GLN A 113 0.78 10.48 3.32
CA GLN A 113 2.24 10.38 3.27
C GLN A 113 2.75 10.39 1.83
N PRO A 114 2.55 11.47 1.06
CA PRO A 114 2.98 11.53 -0.34
C PRO A 114 4.49 11.31 -0.53
N GLN A 115 5.32 11.64 0.48
CA GLN A 115 6.76 11.39 0.48
C GLN A 115 7.10 9.89 0.55
N ARG A 116 6.28 9.05 1.20
CA ARG A 116 6.46 7.59 1.19
C ARG A 116 6.23 7.02 -0.21
N THR A 117 5.22 7.51 -0.90
CA THR A 117 4.91 7.10 -2.28
C THR A 117 6.06 7.47 -3.21
N PHE A 118 6.59 8.68 -3.07
CA PHE A 118 7.75 9.12 -3.85
C PHE A 118 8.98 8.25 -3.57
N ALA A 119 9.31 7.97 -2.31
CA ALA A 119 10.42 7.10 -1.95
C ALA A 119 10.24 5.66 -2.47
N ALA A 120 9.03 5.09 -2.43
CA ALA A 120 8.74 3.77 -2.96
C ALA A 120 8.89 3.70 -4.50
N LEU A 121 8.47 4.74 -5.21
CA LEU A 121 8.65 4.86 -6.66
C LEU A 121 10.15 4.96 -7.03
N MET A 122 10.95 5.68 -6.26
CA MET A 122 12.39 5.81 -6.50
C MET A 122 13.18 4.55 -6.11
N ALA A 123 12.70 3.78 -5.12
CA ALA A 123 13.32 2.54 -4.67
C ALA A 123 12.96 1.33 -5.55
N THR A 124 12.02 1.47 -6.49
CA THR A 124 11.68 0.41 -7.45
C THR A 124 12.79 0.32 -8.50
N PRO A 125 13.49 -0.81 -8.65
CA PRO A 125 14.54 -0.94 -9.65
C PRO A 125 13.98 -0.67 -11.05
N LEU A 126 14.60 0.25 -11.79
CA LEU A 126 14.29 0.46 -13.20
C LEU A 126 14.36 -0.88 -13.95
N PRO A 127 13.40 -1.19 -14.85
CA PRO A 127 13.52 -2.36 -15.69
C PRO A 127 14.84 -2.25 -16.45
N ARG A 128 15.77 -3.20 -16.23
CA ARG A 128 17.02 -3.26 -16.99
C ARG A 128 16.62 -3.44 -18.44
N THR A 129 16.76 -2.38 -19.24
CA THR A 129 16.70 -2.50 -20.69
C THR A 129 17.77 -3.51 -21.08
N ALA A 130 17.34 -4.62 -21.69
CA ALA A 130 18.27 -5.59 -22.22
C ALA A 130 19.15 -4.86 -23.25
N ARG A 131 20.47 -4.89 -23.06
CA ARG A 131 21.40 -4.36 -24.07
C ARG A 131 21.12 -5.07 -25.39
N PRO A 132 20.99 -4.36 -26.52
CA PRO A 132 21.04 -4.98 -27.83
C PRO A 132 22.34 -5.77 -27.93
N GLN A 133 22.25 -7.07 -28.22
CA GLN A 133 23.43 -7.88 -28.48
C GLN A 133 24.08 -7.35 -29.76
N GLU A 134 25.28 -6.78 -29.63
CA GLU A 134 26.15 -6.48 -30.78
C GLU A 134 26.42 -7.79 -31.51
N THR A 135 25.89 -7.91 -32.72
CA THR A 135 26.21 -8.98 -33.65
C THR A 135 27.66 -8.83 -34.09
N ALA A 136 28.54 -9.70 -33.58
CA ALA A 136 29.90 -9.81 -34.06
C ALA A 136 29.90 -10.37 -35.48
N ALA A 137 29.96 -9.48 -36.47
CA ALA A 137 30.35 -9.80 -37.84
C ALA A 137 31.78 -9.30 -38.07
N SER A 138 32.71 -10.22 -38.37
CA SER A 138 33.94 -10.05 -39.18
C SER A 138 34.86 -11.28 -38.93
N ALA A 139 34.84 -12.33 -39.77
CA ALA A 139 35.52 -12.47 -41.07
C ALA A 139 37.05 -12.63 -40.98
N ARG A 140 37.55 -13.87 -41.21
CA ARG A 140 38.82 -14.22 -41.92
C ARG A 140 38.66 -15.66 -42.46
N ASP A 141 38.44 -15.84 -43.76
CA ASP A 141 39.45 -15.98 -44.81
C ASP A 141 40.13 -17.36 -44.86
N ARG A 142 39.64 -18.24 -45.76
CA ARG A 142 40.52 -19.09 -46.58
C ARG A 142 39.82 -19.51 -47.88
N ALA A 143 40.52 -19.18 -48.98
CA ALA A 143 40.20 -19.31 -50.40
C ALA A 143 39.86 -20.74 -50.92
N PRO A 144 39.37 -20.88 -52.16
CA PRO A 144 38.66 -22.07 -52.66
C PRO A 144 39.60 -23.10 -53.32
N ARG A 145 39.20 -24.37 -53.33
CA ARG A 145 39.66 -25.35 -54.32
C ARG A 145 38.47 -26.00 -55.02
N ARG A 146 38.55 -26.03 -56.35
CA ARG A 146 37.60 -26.58 -57.32
C ARG A 146 37.83 -28.11 -57.51
N PRO A 147 36.97 -28.80 -58.29
CA PRO A 147 36.52 -30.17 -58.04
C PRO A 147 37.29 -31.22 -58.83
N GLU A 148 37.29 -32.46 -58.36
CA GLU A 148 37.58 -33.63 -59.20
C GLU A 148 36.59 -34.77 -58.91
N GLN A 149 36.08 -35.34 -60.00
CA GLN A 149 35.18 -36.48 -60.09
C GLN A 149 35.98 -37.79 -59.99
N GLU A 150 35.36 -38.87 -59.50
CA GLU A 150 35.56 -40.30 -59.88
C GLU A 150 34.73 -41.14 -58.87
N VAL A 151 33.55 -41.68 -59.20
CA VAL A 151 33.21 -42.86 -60.03
C VAL A 151 33.89 -44.17 -59.58
N SER A 152 33.03 -45.11 -59.15
CA SER A 152 33.17 -46.58 -59.20
C SER A 152 33.70 -47.37 -57.99
N ALA A 153 32.84 -48.24 -57.45
CA ALA A 153 33.02 -49.69 -57.20
C ALA A 153 32.06 -50.12 -56.05
N LEU A 154 30.91 -50.75 -56.31
CA LEU A 154 30.70 -52.20 -56.52
C LEU A 154 31.45 -53.09 -55.51
N THR A 155 30.69 -53.89 -54.74
CA THR A 155 30.96 -55.17 -54.01
C THR A 155 30.17 -55.10 -52.69
N ARG A 156 29.20 -55.93 -52.30
CA ARG A 156 28.65 -57.23 -52.71
C ARG A 156 27.22 -57.31 -52.18
#